data_AF-A0A2M8DCC8-F1
#
_entry.id   AF-A0A2M8DCC8-F1
#
_cell.length_a   1.000
_cell.length_b   1.000
_cell.length_c   1.000
_cell.angle_alpha   90.00
_cell.angle_beta   90.00
_cell.angle_gamma   90.00
#
_symmetry.space_group_name_H-M   'P 1'
#
loop_
_entity.id
_entity.type
_entity.pdbx_description
1 polymer ?
#
loop_
_entity_poly.entity_id
_entity_poly.type
_entity_poly.pdbx_seq_one_letter_code
_entity_poly.pdbx_strand_id
1 'polypeptide(L)'
;MLLTKAFAEICDTTKKTIIYYDRIGILKPQVRKNNFRYYQPKQALIFQKITLLKSFNLTLKEIKLYIRRNDLLINLFANQVKTLEQQKNILEKRINKAKEFSNSLKNQNLLVTPKIKTINLYWIYALKKQGRYVDIASHQREVFQLAEDKYYHFPGITIFHNHGYSPHDSKMTTGVYLGDTQPQPKPKLQIITVPEHKTVSYIHIGSYSYMSYVWQFVDQYVIEHKLKCHPDLDCREIYWRGSLAEKNEENLVTELQVPIL
;
A
#
# COMPACT_ATOMS: atom_id res chain seq x y z
N MET A 1 -19.30 -50.00 -18.29
CA MET A 1 -18.43 -49.02 -18.97
C MET A 1 -19.27 -48.18 -19.91
N LEU A 2 -18.89 -46.95 -20.19
CA LEU A 2 -19.67 -45.98 -20.95
C LEU A 2 -19.01 -45.68 -22.30
N LEU A 3 -19.81 -45.60 -23.37
CA LEU A 3 -19.37 -45.08 -24.66
C LEU A 3 -19.10 -43.57 -24.58
N THR A 4 -18.33 -43.03 -25.51
CA THR A 4 -17.93 -41.61 -25.51
C THR A 4 -19.11 -40.64 -25.43
N LYS A 5 -20.25 -40.95 -26.06
CA LYS A 5 -21.45 -40.09 -26.03
C LYS A 5 -22.02 -40.02 -24.62
N ALA A 6 -22.36 -41.16 -24.03
CA ALA A 6 -22.89 -41.25 -22.67
C ALA A 6 -21.91 -40.69 -21.62
N PHE A 7 -20.60 -40.91 -21.80
CA PHE A 7 -19.60 -40.32 -20.90
C PHE A 7 -19.54 -38.79 -21.01
N ALA A 8 -19.68 -38.24 -22.22
CA ALA A 8 -19.70 -36.80 -22.44
C ALA A 8 -20.95 -36.15 -21.81
N GLU A 9 -22.11 -36.81 -21.89
CA GLU A 9 -23.35 -36.37 -21.22
C GLU A 9 -23.18 -36.31 -19.70
N ILE A 10 -22.57 -37.32 -19.08
CA ILE A 10 -22.26 -37.29 -17.63
C ILE A 10 -21.30 -36.16 -17.26
N CYS A 11 -20.35 -35.85 -18.14
CA CYS A 11 -19.35 -34.80 -17.92
C CYS A 11 -19.83 -33.40 -18.33
N ASP A 12 -21.11 -33.25 -18.69
CA ASP A 12 -21.70 -32.03 -19.23
C ASP A 12 -20.82 -31.39 -20.33
N THR A 13 -20.46 -32.20 -21.32
CA THR A 13 -19.58 -31.77 -22.40
C THR A 13 -19.92 -32.44 -23.73
N THR A 14 -19.17 -32.07 -24.77
CA THR A 14 -19.38 -32.65 -26.10
C THR A 14 -18.52 -33.88 -26.33
N LYS A 15 -19.01 -34.79 -27.18
CA LYS A 15 -18.23 -35.92 -27.70
C LYS A 15 -16.90 -35.45 -28.31
N LYS A 16 -16.90 -34.29 -29.00
CA LYS A 16 -15.70 -33.67 -29.60
C LYS A 16 -14.65 -33.34 -28.53
N THR A 17 -15.06 -32.79 -27.38
CA THR A 17 -14.17 -32.48 -26.25
C THR A 17 -13.49 -33.74 -25.71
N ILE A 18 -14.25 -34.80 -25.45
CA ILE A 18 -13.71 -36.06 -24.92
C ILE A 18 -12.72 -36.70 -25.92
N ILE A 19 -13.06 -36.71 -27.22
CA ILE A 19 -12.15 -37.21 -28.26
C ILE A 19 -10.89 -36.36 -28.35
N TYR A 20 -11.02 -35.03 -28.22
CA TYR A 20 -9.88 -34.13 -28.24
C TYR A 20 -8.96 -34.36 -27.04
N TYR A 21 -9.50 -34.48 -25.83
CA TYR A 21 -8.72 -34.77 -24.61
C TYR A 21 -8.02 -36.13 -24.68
N ASP A 22 -8.64 -37.13 -25.31
CA ASP A 22 -7.97 -38.38 -25.65
C ASP A 22 -6.81 -38.14 -26.63
N ARG A 23 -7.03 -37.40 -27.72
CA ARG A 23 -6.00 -37.10 -28.73
C ARG A 23 -4.76 -36.44 -28.11
N ILE A 24 -4.94 -35.43 -27.26
CA ILE A 24 -3.83 -34.73 -26.61
C ILE A 24 -3.29 -35.44 -25.36
N GLY A 25 -3.98 -36.49 -24.90
CA GLY A 25 -3.53 -37.40 -23.86
C GLY A 25 -3.82 -36.97 -22.42
N ILE A 26 -4.76 -36.04 -22.22
CA ILE A 26 -5.18 -35.59 -20.89
C ILE A 26 -6.17 -36.58 -20.27
N LEU A 27 -7.10 -37.12 -21.07
CA LEU A 27 -8.09 -38.12 -20.63
C LEU A 27 -8.18 -39.26 -21.65
N LYS A 28 -7.57 -40.41 -21.33
CA LYS A 28 -7.61 -41.60 -22.19
C LYS A 28 -8.79 -42.51 -21.83
N PRO A 29 -9.41 -43.21 -22.80
CA PRO A 29 -10.39 -44.25 -22.49
C PRO A 29 -9.71 -45.38 -21.71
N GLN A 30 -10.48 -46.04 -20.85
CA GLN A 30 -10.01 -47.23 -20.14
C GLN A 30 -9.79 -48.41 -21.11
N VAL A 31 -10.65 -48.55 -22.12
CA VAL A 31 -10.56 -49.62 -23.13
C VAL A 31 -10.84 -49.07 -24.53
N ARG A 32 -10.10 -49.58 -25.53
CA ARG A 32 -10.38 -49.40 -26.95
C ARG A 32 -10.74 -50.75 -27.55
N LYS A 33 -11.93 -50.87 -28.15
CA LYS A 33 -12.40 -52.10 -28.82
C LYS A 33 -13.23 -51.73 -30.04
N ASN A 34 -12.96 -52.37 -31.18
CA ASN A 34 -13.71 -52.18 -32.44
C ASN A 34 -13.87 -50.71 -32.85
N ASN A 35 -12.80 -49.91 -32.78
CA ASN A 35 -12.81 -48.44 -32.99
C ASN A 35 -13.64 -47.60 -32.00
N PHE A 36 -14.26 -48.22 -30.99
CA PHE A 36 -14.97 -47.53 -29.91
C PHE A 36 -14.07 -47.28 -28.71
N ARG A 37 -14.36 -46.17 -28.01
CA ARG A 37 -13.69 -45.74 -26.78
C ARG A 37 -14.64 -45.91 -25.61
N TYR A 38 -14.20 -46.67 -24.62
CA TYR A 38 -14.98 -46.97 -23.42
C TYR A 38 -14.34 -46.34 -22.20
N TYR A 39 -15.14 -45.63 -21.42
CA TYR A 39 -14.74 -44.94 -20.20
C TYR A 39 -15.40 -45.59 -18.99
N GLN A 40 -14.72 -45.61 -17.85
CA GLN A 40 -15.36 -45.97 -16.58
C GLN A 40 -16.02 -44.72 -15.97
N PRO A 41 -17.16 -44.85 -15.26
CA PRO A 41 -17.80 -43.73 -14.56
C PRO A 41 -16.82 -42.95 -13.67
N LYS A 42 -15.92 -43.64 -12.96
CA LYS A 42 -14.89 -43.03 -12.12
C LYS A 42 -13.95 -42.06 -12.86
N GLN A 43 -13.81 -42.16 -14.19
CA GLN A 43 -13.01 -41.22 -14.97
C GLN A 43 -13.66 -39.84 -15.08
N ALA A 44 -14.94 -39.69 -14.72
CA ALA A 44 -15.59 -38.39 -14.59
C ALA A 44 -14.93 -37.52 -13.51
N LEU A 45 -14.34 -38.13 -12.47
CA LEU A 45 -13.55 -37.40 -11.45
C LEU A 45 -12.30 -36.75 -12.06
N ILE A 46 -11.66 -37.43 -13.03
CA ILE A 46 -10.53 -36.86 -13.77
C ILE A 46 -11.02 -35.69 -14.63
N PHE A 47 -12.19 -35.82 -15.26
CA PHE A 47 -12.78 -34.73 -16.04
C PHE A 47 -13.11 -33.52 -15.18
N GLN A 48 -13.74 -33.71 -14.01
CA GLN A 48 -13.98 -32.63 -13.04
C GLN A 48 -12.68 -31.92 -12.66
N LYS A 49 -11.60 -32.68 -12.42
CA LYS A 49 -10.28 -32.10 -12.16
C LYS A 49 -9.76 -31.25 -13.32
N ILE A 50 -9.97 -31.66 -14.58
CA ILE A 50 -9.62 -30.84 -15.76
C ILE A 50 -10.43 -29.54 -15.74
N THR A 51 -11.74 -29.62 -15.53
CA THR A 51 -12.64 -28.46 -15.53
C THR A 51 -12.25 -27.46 -14.45
N LEU A 52 -11.94 -27.93 -13.25
CA LEU A 52 -11.44 -27.09 -12.16
C LEU A 52 -10.14 -26.40 -12.57
N LEU A 53 -9.15 -27.12 -13.09
CA LEU A 53 -7.89 -26.50 -13.51
C LEU A 53 -8.10 -25.45 -14.61
N LYS A 54 -9.04 -25.68 -15.53
CA LYS A 54 -9.41 -24.68 -16.55
C LYS A 54 -10.05 -23.43 -15.94
N SER A 55 -10.84 -23.54 -14.87
CA SER A 55 -11.46 -22.37 -14.23
C SER A 55 -10.42 -21.46 -13.55
N PHE A 56 -9.23 -21.97 -13.29
CA PHE A 56 -8.07 -21.19 -12.85
C PHE A 56 -7.17 -20.73 -14.01
N ASN A 57 -7.70 -20.68 -15.24
CA ASN A 57 -7.04 -20.23 -16.46
C ASN A 57 -5.81 -21.05 -16.89
N LEU A 58 -5.63 -22.29 -16.42
CA LEU A 58 -4.57 -23.16 -16.93
C LEU A 58 -4.89 -23.59 -18.37
N THR A 59 -3.88 -23.54 -19.22
CA THR A 59 -3.94 -24.08 -20.58
C THR A 59 -4.00 -25.60 -20.56
N LEU A 60 -4.53 -26.21 -21.63
CA LEU A 60 -4.56 -27.68 -21.75
C LEU A 60 -3.15 -28.29 -21.74
N LYS A 61 -2.12 -27.55 -22.19
CA LYS A 61 -0.72 -27.98 -22.12
C LYS A 61 -0.26 -28.10 -20.67
N GLU A 62 -0.54 -27.11 -19.84
CA GLU A 62 -0.21 -27.12 -18.40
C GLU A 62 -1.01 -28.18 -17.66
N ILE A 63 -2.31 -28.29 -17.93
CA ILE A 63 -3.17 -29.32 -17.31
C ILE A 63 -2.61 -30.72 -17.55
N LYS A 64 -2.11 -31.00 -18.76
CA LYS A 64 -1.49 -32.29 -19.08
C LYS A 64 -0.29 -32.62 -18.17
N LEU A 65 0.50 -31.61 -17.81
CA LEU A 65 1.68 -31.78 -16.94
C LEU A 65 1.27 -32.05 -15.49
N TYR A 66 0.25 -31.34 -15.00
CA TYR A 66 -0.10 -31.34 -13.58
C TYR A 66 -1.17 -32.37 -13.19
N ILE A 67 -2.01 -32.82 -14.12
CA ILE A 67 -3.21 -33.59 -13.75
C ILE A 67 -2.93 -34.90 -13.01
N ARG A 68 -1.72 -35.46 -13.19
CA ARG A 68 -1.24 -36.67 -12.50
C ARG A 68 -0.31 -36.41 -11.31
N ARG A 69 0.03 -35.14 -11.03
CA ARG A 69 0.99 -34.73 -9.99
C ARG A 69 0.29 -33.89 -8.93
N ASN A 70 -0.28 -34.57 -7.94
CA ASN A 70 -1.05 -33.91 -6.88
C ASN A 70 -0.18 -32.98 -6.02
N ASP A 71 1.07 -33.37 -5.79
CA ASP A 71 2.11 -32.57 -5.11
C ASP A 71 2.31 -31.20 -5.76
N LEU A 72 2.45 -31.16 -7.09
CA LEU A 72 2.63 -29.91 -7.82
C LEU A 72 1.36 -29.05 -7.82
N LEU A 73 0.18 -29.69 -7.88
CA LEU A 73 -1.10 -28.98 -7.85
C LEU A 73 -1.37 -28.31 -6.51
N ILE A 74 -1.02 -28.96 -5.39
CA ILE A 74 -1.16 -28.37 -4.05
C ILE A 74 -0.38 -27.05 -3.97
N ASN A 75 0.88 -27.06 -4.42
CA ASN A 75 1.72 -25.86 -4.41
C ASN A 75 1.22 -24.78 -5.38
N LEU A 76 0.76 -25.18 -6.57
CA LEU A 76 0.18 -24.25 -7.54
C LEU A 76 -1.04 -23.54 -6.95
N PHE A 77 -1.95 -24.27 -6.31
CA PHE A 77 -3.14 -23.69 -5.70
C PHE A 77 -2.83 -22.85 -4.47
N ALA A 78 -1.87 -23.24 -3.64
CA ALA A 78 -1.44 -22.43 -2.51
C ALA A 78 -0.91 -21.06 -2.98
N ASN A 79 -0.10 -21.04 -4.05
CA ASN A 79 0.37 -19.80 -4.65
C ASN A 79 -0.78 -18.99 -5.26
N GLN A 80 -1.72 -19.64 -5.94
CA GLN A 80 -2.89 -18.99 -6.52
C GLN A 80 -3.75 -18.30 -5.44
N VAL A 81 -3.98 -18.96 -4.31
CA VAL A 81 -4.69 -18.38 -3.16
C VAL A 81 -3.95 -17.13 -2.66
N LYS A 82 -2.63 -17.20 -2.48
CA LYS A 82 -1.83 -16.04 -2.06
C LYS A 82 -1.95 -14.87 -3.04
N THR A 83 -1.90 -15.14 -4.35
CA THR A 83 -2.07 -14.10 -5.38
C THR A 83 -3.47 -13.49 -5.35
N LEU A 84 -4.51 -14.31 -5.19
CA LEU A 84 -5.89 -13.84 -5.12
C LEU A 84 -6.16 -12.99 -3.87
N GLU A 85 -5.60 -13.37 -2.71
CA GLU A 85 -5.68 -12.57 -1.48
C GLU A 85 -4.97 -11.20 -1.63
N GLN A 86 -3.82 -11.17 -2.30
CA GLN A 86 -3.14 -9.91 -2.62
C GLN A 86 -3.99 -9.01 -3.53
N GLN A 87 -4.59 -9.58 -4.57
CA GLN A 87 -5.48 -8.85 -5.48
C GLN A 87 -6.73 -8.33 -4.75
N LYS A 88 -7.33 -9.15 -3.88
CA LYS A 88 -8.47 -8.76 -3.03
C LYS A 88 -8.13 -7.54 -2.19
N ASN A 89 -7.00 -7.55 -1.48
CA ASN A 89 -6.57 -6.42 -0.65
C ASN A 89 -6.37 -5.13 -1.49
N ILE A 90 -5.76 -5.25 -2.67
CA ILE A 90 -5.59 -4.09 -3.58
C ILE A 90 -6.96 -3.55 -4.02
N LEU A 91 -7.90 -4.43 -4.38
CA LEU A 91 -9.24 -4.03 -4.80
C LEU A 91 -10.02 -3.39 -3.64
N GLU A 92 -9.94 -3.94 -2.43
CA GLU A 92 -10.57 -3.37 -1.23
C GLU A 92 -10.05 -1.95 -0.94
N LYS A 93 -8.73 -1.73 -1.04
CA LYS A 93 -8.14 -0.38 -0.91
C LYS A 93 -8.68 0.59 -1.97
N ARG A 94 -8.80 0.15 -3.23
CA ARG A 94 -9.36 0.97 -4.32
C ARG A 94 -10.83 1.30 -4.08
N ILE A 95 -11.61 0.33 -3.61
CA ILE A 95 -13.03 0.52 -3.27
C ILE A 95 -13.17 1.57 -2.17
N ASN A 96 -12.34 1.51 -1.12
CA ASN A 96 -12.40 2.48 -0.02
C ASN A 96 -12.04 3.89 -0.49
N LYS A 97 -10.95 4.05 -1.26
CA LYS A 97 -10.58 5.34 -1.86
C LYS A 97 -11.70 5.93 -2.72
N ALA A 98 -12.35 5.10 -3.54
CA ALA A 98 -13.48 5.54 -4.38
C ALA A 98 -14.69 5.99 -3.55
N LYS A 99 -14.99 5.30 -2.44
CA LYS A 99 -16.06 5.69 -1.51
C LYS A 99 -15.76 7.02 -0.82
N GLU A 100 -14.54 7.19 -0.32
CA GLU A 100 -14.08 8.43 0.31
C GLU A 100 -14.20 9.61 -0.66
N PHE A 101 -13.71 9.43 -1.89
CA PHE A 101 -13.81 10.45 -2.94
C PHE A 101 -15.26 10.79 -3.28
N SER A 102 -16.13 9.78 -3.46
CA SER A 102 -17.55 10.01 -3.73
C SER A 102 -18.25 10.79 -2.61
N ASN A 103 -17.92 10.51 -1.35
CA ASN A 103 -18.48 11.23 -0.20
C ASN A 103 -17.98 12.68 -0.14
N SER A 104 -16.69 12.92 -0.41
CA SER A 104 -16.13 14.29 -0.49
C SER A 104 -16.82 15.11 -1.59
N LEU A 105 -17.01 14.53 -2.79
CA LEU A 105 -17.73 15.19 -3.87
C LEU A 105 -19.17 15.58 -3.50
N LYS A 106 -19.90 14.69 -2.81
CA LYS A 106 -21.29 14.97 -2.39
C LYS A 106 -21.39 16.10 -1.38
N ASN A 107 -20.41 16.23 -0.50
CA ASN A 107 -20.45 17.20 0.59
C ASN A 107 -19.82 18.55 0.20
N GLN A 108 -19.33 18.72 -1.04
CA GLN A 108 -18.52 19.87 -1.49
C GLN A 108 -17.31 20.17 -0.58
N ASN A 109 -16.98 19.24 0.31
CA ASN A 109 -15.86 19.35 1.21
C ASN A 109 -14.61 18.95 0.45
N LEU A 110 -13.58 19.79 0.51
CA LEU A 110 -12.22 19.43 0.09
C LEU A 110 -11.83 18.10 0.75
N LEU A 111 -11.11 17.25 0.02
CA LEU A 111 -10.56 15.97 0.55
C LEU A 111 -9.63 16.22 1.76
N VAL A 112 -9.15 17.45 1.90
CA VAL A 112 -8.34 17.94 3.00
C VAL A 112 -9.22 18.84 3.86
N THR A 113 -9.50 18.41 5.10
CA THR A 113 -10.23 19.21 6.10
C THR A 113 -9.30 19.48 7.28
N PRO A 114 -8.50 20.57 7.22
CA PRO A 114 -7.63 20.95 8.32
C PRO A 114 -8.45 21.26 9.58
N LYS A 115 -7.82 21.07 10.75
CA LYS A 115 -8.41 21.37 12.05
C LYS A 115 -7.48 22.30 12.82
N ILE A 116 -8.07 23.24 13.53
CA ILE A 116 -7.33 24.05 14.50
C ILE A 116 -7.21 23.24 15.80
N LYS A 117 -6.00 23.10 16.32
CA LYS A 117 -5.76 22.51 17.65
C LYS A 117 -4.62 23.22 18.37
N THR A 118 -4.62 23.13 19.70
CA THR A 118 -3.48 23.51 20.53
C THR A 118 -2.52 22.32 20.62
N ILE A 119 -1.24 22.58 20.40
CA ILE A 119 -0.16 21.61 20.55
C ILE A 119 0.61 21.97 21.82
N ASN A 120 0.76 20.99 22.71
CA ASN A 120 1.57 21.14 23.91
C ASN A 120 3.05 21.29 23.54
N LEU A 121 3.84 21.81 24.48
CA LEU A 121 5.29 21.87 24.35
C LEU A 121 5.89 20.49 24.03
N TYR A 122 6.83 20.45 23.09
CA TYR A 122 7.58 19.25 22.78
C TYR A 122 9.05 19.53 22.44
N TRP A 123 9.87 18.51 22.52
CA TRP A 123 11.29 18.53 22.25
C TRP A 123 11.63 17.78 20.98
N ILE A 124 12.69 18.23 20.30
CA ILE A 124 13.24 17.55 19.14
C ILE A 124 14.77 17.51 19.21
N TYR A 125 15.36 16.43 18.70
CA TYR A 125 16.74 16.49 18.24
C TYR A 125 16.74 17.04 16.83
N ALA A 126 17.68 17.94 16.54
CA ALA A 126 17.64 18.70 15.31
C ALA A 126 19.01 18.88 14.67
N LEU A 127 19.01 18.91 13.33
CA LEU A 127 20.10 19.40 12.50
C LEU A 127 19.56 20.37 11.46
N LYS A 128 20.24 21.49 11.31
CA LYS A 128 20.03 22.41 10.19
C LYS A 128 20.57 21.78 8.91
N LYS A 129 19.77 21.83 7.85
CA LYS A 129 20.08 21.28 6.53
C LYS A 129 19.65 22.27 5.46
N GLN A 130 20.27 22.16 4.30
CA GLN A 130 19.87 22.87 3.11
C GLN A 130 19.96 21.93 1.92
N GLY A 131 18.94 21.90 1.08
CA GLY A 131 18.92 21.02 -0.09
C GLY A 131 17.51 20.77 -0.62
N ARG A 132 17.36 19.67 -1.38
CA ARG A 132 16.10 19.33 -2.05
C ARG A 132 15.18 18.54 -1.12
N TYR A 133 13.87 18.63 -1.36
CA TYR A 133 12.89 17.85 -0.60
C TYR A 133 13.09 16.33 -0.73
N VAL A 134 13.53 15.86 -1.90
CA VAL A 134 13.84 14.44 -2.12
C VAL A 134 14.96 13.92 -1.21
N ASP A 135 15.80 14.81 -0.68
CA ASP A 135 16.92 14.46 0.18
C ASP A 135 16.52 14.47 1.67
N ILE A 136 15.30 14.90 2.05
CA ILE A 136 14.81 14.98 3.45
C ILE A 136 14.99 13.63 4.16
N ALA A 137 14.59 12.53 3.53
CA ALA A 137 14.71 11.20 4.13
C ALA A 137 16.18 10.83 4.43
N SER A 138 17.12 11.28 3.58
CA SER A 138 18.55 11.06 3.80
C SER A 138 19.06 11.90 5.00
N HIS A 139 18.61 13.14 5.10
CA HIS A 139 18.97 14.02 6.21
C HIS A 139 18.39 13.53 7.54
N GLN A 140 17.14 13.07 7.55
CA GLN A 140 16.53 12.46 8.72
C GLN A 140 17.31 11.23 9.18
N ARG A 141 17.69 10.35 8.24
CA ARG A 141 18.46 9.14 8.57
C ARG A 141 19.74 9.46 9.35
N GLU A 142 20.43 10.54 8.99
CA GLU A 142 21.60 11.02 9.72
C GLU A 142 21.26 11.41 11.17
N VAL A 143 20.17 12.16 11.38
CA VAL A 143 19.73 12.54 12.74
C VAL A 143 19.37 11.29 13.56
N PHE A 144 18.61 10.35 12.99
CA PHE A 144 18.25 9.10 13.67
C PHE A 144 19.47 8.29 14.08
N GLN A 145 20.51 8.22 13.23
CA GLN A 145 21.77 7.56 13.57
C GLN A 145 22.50 8.25 14.72
N LEU A 146 22.57 9.58 14.72
CA LEU A 146 23.18 10.36 15.81
C LEU A 146 22.37 10.31 17.10
N ALA A 147 21.05 10.17 17.00
CA ALA A 147 20.14 9.98 18.14
C ALA A 147 20.17 8.54 18.69
N GLU A 148 20.95 7.64 18.07
CA GLU A 148 21.05 6.21 18.39
C GLU A 148 19.72 5.42 18.21
N ASP A 149 18.77 5.97 17.47
CA ASP A 149 17.51 5.30 17.13
C ASP A 149 17.60 4.61 15.76
N LYS A 150 18.25 3.44 15.75
CA LYS A 150 18.54 2.67 14.53
C LYS A 150 17.30 2.08 13.85
N TYR A 151 16.18 2.01 14.56
CA TYR A 151 14.95 1.38 14.08
C TYR A 151 13.82 2.38 13.87
N TYR A 152 14.10 3.69 14.00
CA TYR A 152 13.14 4.76 13.75
C TYR A 152 11.87 4.62 14.61
N HIS A 153 12.04 4.32 15.90
CA HIS A 153 10.93 4.20 16.85
C HIS A 153 10.24 5.54 17.07
N PHE A 154 11.00 6.63 17.00
CA PHE A 154 10.46 7.98 17.14
C PHE A 154 10.00 8.54 15.78
N PRO A 155 8.99 9.42 15.77
CA PRO A 155 8.60 10.13 14.55
C PRO A 155 9.73 11.04 14.05
N GLY A 156 9.88 11.13 12.73
CA GLY A 156 10.71 12.19 12.14
C GLY A 156 9.99 13.54 12.22
N ILE A 157 10.73 14.62 12.15
CA ILE A 157 10.18 15.97 11.97
C ILE A 157 11.03 16.77 10.98
N THR A 158 10.40 17.64 10.20
CA THR A 158 11.07 18.64 9.37
C THR A 158 10.35 19.98 9.48
N ILE A 159 11.09 21.03 9.80
CA ILE A 159 10.65 22.42 9.89
C ILE A 159 11.22 23.17 8.67
N PHE A 160 10.38 23.91 7.96
CA PHE A 160 10.74 24.60 6.71
C PHE A 160 10.89 26.10 6.94
N HIS A 161 12.10 26.64 6.75
CA HIS A 161 12.41 28.05 7.05
C HIS A 161 12.29 28.98 5.83
N ASN A 162 11.93 28.44 4.66
CA ASN A 162 11.68 29.25 3.48
C ASN A 162 10.25 29.78 3.48
N HIS A 163 10.06 31.01 3.02
CA HIS A 163 8.74 31.47 2.63
C HIS A 163 8.40 30.91 1.24
N GLY A 164 7.38 30.06 1.17
CA GLY A 164 6.87 29.49 -0.07
C GLY A 164 7.55 28.18 -0.51
N TYR A 165 7.07 27.64 -1.64
CA TYR A 165 7.49 26.34 -2.16
C TYR A 165 8.86 26.41 -2.83
N SER A 166 9.89 25.80 -2.20
CA SER A 166 11.27 25.74 -2.72
C SER A 166 11.83 24.31 -2.71
N PRO A 167 11.38 23.42 -3.61
CA PRO A 167 11.70 21.99 -3.55
C PRO A 167 13.15 21.65 -3.90
N HIS A 168 13.86 22.56 -4.56
CA HIS A 168 15.23 22.34 -5.04
C HIS A 168 16.31 22.92 -4.12
N ASP A 169 15.96 23.93 -3.31
CA ASP A 169 16.87 24.57 -2.37
C ASP A 169 16.09 25.12 -1.18
N SER A 170 15.84 24.26 -0.21
CA SER A 170 15.13 24.62 1.02
C SER A 170 16.08 24.57 2.21
N LYS A 171 16.05 25.63 3.01
CA LYS A 171 16.59 25.71 4.36
C LYS A 171 15.59 25.05 5.30
N MET A 172 16.02 23.98 5.93
CA MET A 172 15.16 23.17 6.79
C MET A 172 15.90 22.81 8.07
N THR A 173 15.13 22.59 9.14
CA THR A 173 15.61 21.91 10.33
C THR A 173 14.93 20.56 10.39
N THR A 174 15.71 19.49 10.25
CA THR A 174 15.18 18.14 10.29
C THR A 174 15.62 17.44 11.56
N GLY A 175 14.83 16.47 12.01
CA GLY A 175 14.92 16.02 13.38
C GLY A 175 14.20 14.73 13.72
N VAL A 176 14.32 14.37 14.99
CA VAL A 176 13.56 13.32 15.66
C VAL A 176 12.64 13.99 16.68
N TYR A 177 11.36 13.65 16.65
CA TYR A 177 10.35 14.14 17.59
C TYR A 177 10.40 13.32 18.89
N LEU A 178 10.54 13.99 20.04
CA LEU A 178 10.80 13.35 21.34
C LEU A 178 9.64 13.48 22.33
N GLY A 179 8.58 14.22 21.97
CA GLY A 179 7.44 14.47 22.85
C GLY A 179 7.75 15.49 23.95
N ASP A 180 7.08 15.37 25.09
CA ASP A 180 7.11 16.34 26.20
C ASP A 180 8.28 16.15 27.19
N THR A 181 9.05 15.08 27.02
CA THR A 181 10.16 14.76 27.92
C THR A 181 11.45 15.42 27.44
N GLN A 182 12.08 16.21 28.31
CA GLN A 182 13.34 16.87 27.99
C GLN A 182 14.45 15.83 27.74
N PRO A 183 15.11 15.86 26.57
CA PRO A 183 16.10 14.86 26.22
C PRO A 183 17.48 15.15 26.80
N GLN A 184 18.28 14.09 26.91
CA GLN A 184 19.69 14.21 27.25
C GLN A 184 20.50 14.75 26.06
N PRO A 185 21.50 15.61 26.27
CA PRO A 185 22.37 16.07 25.19
C PRO A 185 23.03 14.92 24.43
N LYS A 186 23.02 14.99 23.11
CA LYS A 186 23.73 14.06 22.22
C LYS A 186 24.79 14.82 21.39
N PRO A 187 26.01 14.26 21.22
CA PRO A 187 27.04 14.92 20.44
C PRO A 187 26.55 15.24 19.02
N LYS A 188 26.87 16.45 18.53
CA LYS A 188 26.53 16.95 17.18
C LYS A 188 25.04 17.21 16.94
N LEU A 189 24.14 16.93 17.88
CA LEU A 189 22.71 17.23 17.74
C LEU A 189 22.34 18.48 18.55
N GLN A 190 21.51 19.33 17.95
CA GLN A 190 20.88 20.43 18.67
C GLN A 190 19.62 19.90 19.37
N ILE A 191 19.36 20.39 20.58
CA ILE A 191 18.08 20.20 21.25
C ILE A 191 17.27 21.47 21.01
N ILE A 192 16.08 21.33 20.43
CA ILE A 192 15.16 22.43 20.21
C ILE A 192 13.87 22.15 20.97
N THR A 193 13.40 23.15 21.71
CA THR A 193 12.07 23.15 22.32
C THR A 193 11.11 23.88 21.39
N VAL A 194 9.97 23.26 21.10
CA VAL A 194 8.85 23.93 20.46
C VAL A 194 7.83 24.25 21.55
N PRO A 195 7.49 25.54 21.78
CA PRO A 195 6.58 25.93 22.84
C PRO A 195 5.14 25.49 22.51
N GLU A 196 4.28 25.56 23.53
CA GLU A 196 2.85 25.42 23.31
C GLU A 196 2.36 26.50 22.33
N HIS A 197 1.58 26.09 21.32
CA HIS A 197 1.05 27.00 20.31
C HIS A 197 -0.24 26.46 19.67
N LYS A 198 -1.01 27.34 19.04
CA LYS A 198 -2.10 26.93 18.17
C LYS A 198 -1.57 26.65 16.77
N THR A 199 -2.14 25.66 16.11
CA THR A 199 -1.80 25.32 14.73
C THR A 199 -3.05 24.95 13.95
N VAL A 200 -3.07 25.28 12.67
CA VAL A 200 -3.85 24.51 11.70
C VAL A 200 -3.09 23.22 11.44
N SER A 201 -3.78 22.08 11.54
CA SER A 201 -3.19 20.76 11.39
C SER A 201 -4.02 19.88 10.47
N TYR A 202 -3.34 19.09 9.65
CA TYR A 202 -3.96 18.05 8.83
C TYR A 202 -3.11 16.79 8.84
N ILE A 203 -3.75 15.63 9.01
CA ILE A 203 -3.09 14.33 8.94
C ILE A 203 -3.34 13.75 7.55
N HIS A 204 -2.26 13.66 6.77
CA HIS A 204 -2.23 12.97 5.49
C HIS A 204 -1.85 11.49 5.69
N ILE A 205 -2.65 10.61 5.08
CA ILE A 205 -2.35 9.17 5.01
C ILE A 205 -2.09 8.81 3.55
N GLY A 206 -0.84 8.46 3.23
CA GLY A 206 -0.43 8.04 1.88
C GLY A 206 0.86 8.67 1.38
N SER A 207 1.12 8.48 0.08
CA SER A 207 2.39 8.83 -0.56
C SER A 207 2.74 10.31 -0.44
N TYR A 208 4.03 10.61 -0.29
CA TYR A 208 4.58 11.97 -0.28
C TYR A 208 4.51 12.66 -1.65
N SER A 209 4.23 11.92 -2.72
CA SER A 209 3.94 12.51 -4.04
C SER A 209 2.78 13.50 -4.02
N TYR A 210 1.86 13.37 -3.06
CA TYR A 210 0.74 14.29 -2.88
C TYR A 210 1.05 15.45 -1.93
N MET A 211 2.20 15.48 -1.26
CA MET A 211 2.44 16.41 -0.15
C MET A 211 2.39 17.88 -0.58
N SER A 212 2.93 18.20 -1.76
CA SER A 212 2.84 19.57 -2.31
C SER A 212 1.40 20.01 -2.58
N TYR A 213 0.52 19.08 -2.94
CA TYR A 213 -0.90 19.35 -3.16
C TYR A 213 -1.66 19.50 -1.82
N VAL A 214 -1.32 18.68 -0.81
CA VAL A 214 -1.90 18.81 0.53
C VAL A 214 -1.53 20.16 1.16
N TRP A 215 -0.27 20.61 1.03
CA TRP A 215 0.17 21.93 1.49
C TRP A 215 -0.67 23.06 0.91
N GLN A 216 -0.96 23.04 -0.40
CA GLN A 216 -1.79 24.06 -1.04
C GLN A 216 -3.18 24.18 -0.40
N PHE A 217 -3.80 23.06 0.01
CA PHE A 217 -5.10 23.12 0.68
C PHE A 217 -5.03 23.58 2.13
N VAL A 218 -3.96 23.23 2.85
CA VAL A 218 -3.76 23.73 4.21
C VAL A 218 -3.54 25.25 4.16
N ASP A 219 -2.74 25.75 3.22
CA ASP A 219 -2.54 27.19 3.01
C ASP A 219 -3.83 27.89 2.59
N GLN A 220 -4.60 27.30 1.67
CA GLN A 220 -5.90 27.81 1.25
C GLN A 220 -6.87 27.93 2.45
N TYR A 221 -6.89 26.93 3.34
CA TYR A 221 -7.70 26.98 4.56
C TYR A 221 -7.32 28.16 5.46
N VAL A 222 -6.02 28.41 5.67
CA VAL A 222 -5.51 29.55 6.45
C VAL A 222 -5.98 30.88 5.84
N ILE A 223 -5.91 31.00 4.50
CA ILE A 223 -6.34 32.20 3.77
C ILE A 223 -7.86 32.42 3.89
N GLU A 224 -8.66 31.40 3.60
CA GLU A 224 -10.14 31.48 3.63
C GLU A 224 -10.68 31.82 5.03
N HIS A 225 -10.05 31.29 6.07
CA HIS A 225 -10.42 31.54 7.46
C HIS A 225 -9.77 32.80 8.04
N LYS A 226 -8.99 33.54 7.24
CA LYS A 226 -8.29 34.78 7.63
C LYS A 226 -7.42 34.60 8.88
N LEU A 227 -6.80 33.43 9.01
CA LEU A 227 -5.94 33.10 10.14
C LEU A 227 -4.56 33.76 9.93
N LYS A 228 -3.93 34.19 11.03
CA LYS A 228 -2.59 34.78 10.98
C LYS A 228 -1.56 33.73 11.37
N CYS A 229 -0.57 33.50 10.51
CA CYS A 229 0.55 32.63 10.82
C CYS A 229 1.36 33.17 12.02
N HIS A 230 1.90 32.26 12.81
CA HIS A 230 2.76 32.60 13.93
C HIS A 230 4.07 33.24 13.42
N PRO A 231 4.55 34.34 14.02
CA PRO A 231 5.75 35.05 13.54
C PRO A 231 7.05 34.26 13.73
N ASP A 232 7.15 33.51 14.83
CA ASP A 232 8.41 32.82 15.21
C ASP A 232 8.40 31.31 14.98
N LEU A 233 7.29 30.75 14.50
CA LEU A 233 7.10 29.31 14.39
C LEU A 233 6.79 28.94 12.95
N ASP A 234 7.75 28.29 12.32
CA ASP A 234 7.68 27.91 10.91
C ASP A 234 6.76 26.70 10.64
N CYS A 235 6.32 26.56 9.40
CA CYS A 235 5.58 25.38 8.96
C CYS A 235 6.43 24.10 9.11
N ARG A 236 5.77 22.98 9.40
CA ARG A 236 6.46 21.70 9.67
C ARG A 236 5.65 20.48 9.29
N GLU A 237 6.38 19.39 9.04
CA GLU A 237 5.87 18.05 8.83
C GLU A 237 6.36 17.15 9.98
N ILE A 238 5.43 16.41 10.60
CA ILE A 238 5.73 15.35 11.58
C ILE A 238 5.37 14.00 10.96
N TYR A 239 6.35 13.13 10.83
CA TYR A 239 6.21 11.83 10.19
C TYR A 239 5.92 10.76 11.24
N TRP A 240 4.68 10.74 11.75
CA TRP A 240 4.20 9.74 12.72
C TRP A 240 4.45 8.30 12.27
N ARG A 241 4.31 8.06 10.96
CA ARG A 241 4.84 6.87 10.29
C ARG A 241 5.58 7.29 9.03
N GLY A 242 6.90 7.49 9.17
CA GLY A 242 7.78 7.97 8.11
C GLY A 242 8.31 6.89 7.16
N SER A 243 8.80 7.31 5.99
CA SER A 243 9.34 6.42 4.94
C SER A 243 10.59 5.64 5.33
N LEU A 244 11.27 6.03 6.41
CA LEU A 244 12.40 5.28 6.97
C LEU A 244 11.94 4.00 7.70
N ALA A 245 10.76 4.03 8.34
CA ALA A 245 10.18 2.92 9.09
C ALA A 245 9.16 2.11 8.27
N GLU A 246 8.38 2.77 7.42
CA GLU A 246 7.31 2.16 6.63
C GLU A 246 7.64 2.22 5.13
N LYS A 247 7.72 1.04 4.50
CA LYS A 247 8.07 0.90 3.08
C LYS A 247 6.87 1.05 2.16
N ASN A 248 5.67 0.80 2.66
CA ASN A 248 4.45 0.96 1.89
C ASN A 248 4.01 2.43 1.94
N GLU A 249 4.17 3.13 0.82
CA GLU A 249 3.82 4.56 0.74
C GLU A 249 2.36 4.86 1.10
N GLU A 250 1.45 3.91 0.88
CA GLU A 250 0.03 4.06 1.20
C GLU A 250 -0.27 4.02 2.70
N ASN A 251 0.69 3.56 3.51
CA ASN A 251 0.56 3.46 4.96
C ASN A 251 1.24 4.61 5.70
N LEU A 252 1.94 5.50 5.00
CA LEU A 252 2.63 6.64 5.60
C LEU A 252 1.62 7.56 6.29
N VAL A 253 1.99 8.08 7.45
CA VAL A 253 1.15 9.01 8.23
C VAL A 253 1.98 10.24 8.53
N THR A 254 1.57 11.38 7.98
CA THR A 254 2.28 12.65 8.10
C THR A 254 1.32 13.73 8.56
N GLU A 255 1.67 14.45 9.61
CA GLU A 255 0.94 15.62 10.06
C GLU A 255 1.62 16.89 9.55
N LEU A 256 0.87 17.70 8.83
CA LEU A 256 1.27 19.04 8.43
C LEU A 256 0.77 20.01 9.50
N GLN A 257 1.61 20.95 9.89
CA GLN A 257 1.29 21.98 10.87
C GLN A 257 1.66 23.36 10.33
N VAL A 258 0.67 24.26 10.31
CA VAL A 258 0.85 25.71 10.13
C VAL A 258 0.55 26.39 11.47
N PRO A 259 1.58 26.77 12.23
CA PRO A 259 1.41 27.54 13.47
C PRO A 259 0.68 28.86 13.22
N ILE A 260 -0.25 29.22 14.11
CA ILE A 260 -1.07 30.43 14.04
C ILE A 260 -1.08 31.18 15.38
N LEU A 261 -1.49 32.46 15.34
CA LEU A 261 -1.74 33.30 16.52
C LEU A 261 -3.01 32.90 17.29
#